data_AF-A0A359KL32-F1
#
_entry.id   AF-A0A359KL32-F1
#
_cell.length_a   1.000
_cell.length_b   1.000
_cell.length_c   1.000
_cell.angle_alpha   90.00
_cell.angle_beta   90.00
_cell.angle_gamma   90.00
#
_symmetry.space_group_name_H-M   'P 1'
#
loop_
_entity.id
_entity.type
_entity.pdbx_description
1 polymer ?
#
loop_
_entity_poly.entity_id
_entity_poly.type
_entity_poly.pdbx_seq_one_letter_code
_entity_poly.pdbx_strand_id
1 'polypeptide(L)'
;MENVRRRAWIVTAIATVALLALIYIGSRGLRDFDSSLIGYCVATIFAVAAMTWRYTLWLGRPPTWRYFRAGWANFLSVANFRRYALMIPKAWWTDIFGQTFILRRSTTRWVMHMCIFWGVLLSVMVTVPLTFGWIRFTLKGIDHYTAWFFGFPIFTFPIAARSGFAIYHVLDFTAALLLIGLAIAFWRRITDMGPVSYTHL
;
A
#
# COMPACT_ATOMS: atom_id res chain seq x y z
N MET A 1 -16.73 27.27 -0.81
CA MET A 1 -15.84 26.42 0.02
C MET A 1 -16.65 25.45 0.90
N GLU A 2 -17.73 25.92 1.52
CA GLU A 2 -18.58 25.09 2.41
C GLU A 2 -19.15 23.82 1.75
N ASN A 3 -19.64 23.91 0.50
CA ASN A 3 -20.13 22.74 -0.24
C ASN A 3 -19.06 21.66 -0.47
N VAL A 4 -17.80 22.04 -0.66
CA VAL A 4 -16.68 21.10 -0.84
C VAL A 4 -16.35 20.42 0.49
N ARG A 5 -16.35 21.18 1.59
CA ARG A 5 -16.13 20.65 2.94
C ARG A 5 -17.22 19.66 3.34
N ARG A 6 -18.49 19.97 3.05
CA ARG A 6 -19.62 19.05 3.28
C ARG A 6 -19.47 17.76 2.49
N ARG A 7 -19.11 17.85 1.19
CA ARG A 7 -18.84 16.66 0.35
C ARG A 7 -17.69 15.84 0.91
N ALA A 8 -16.60 16.46 1.33
CA ALA A 8 -15.47 15.76 1.93
C ALA A 8 -15.89 14.97 3.17
N TRP A 9 -16.74 15.53 4.03
CA TRP A 9 -17.22 14.82 5.23
C TRP A 9 -18.06 13.60 4.86
N ILE A 10 -18.97 13.75 3.90
CA ILE A 10 -19.82 12.67 3.42
C ILE A 10 -18.98 11.54 2.81
N VAL A 11 -18.03 11.86 1.92
CA VAL A 11 -17.18 10.86 1.27
C VAL A 11 -16.28 10.16 2.30
N THR A 12 -15.70 10.90 3.25
CA THR A 12 -14.92 10.31 4.34
C THR A 12 -15.77 9.37 5.19
N ALA A 13 -16.99 9.77 5.58
CA ALA A 13 -17.89 8.92 6.36
C ALA A 13 -18.25 7.64 5.60
N ILE A 14 -18.58 7.73 4.30
CA ILE A 14 -18.86 6.57 3.45
C ILE A 14 -17.64 5.65 3.38
N ALA A 15 -16.44 6.19 3.14
CA ALA A 15 -15.22 5.40 3.07
C ALA A 15 -14.90 4.70 4.39
N THR A 16 -15.08 5.39 5.53
CA THR A 16 -14.90 4.81 6.86
C THR A 16 -15.91 3.70 7.13
N VAL A 17 -17.19 3.89 6.82
CA VAL A 17 -18.23 2.86 6.99
C VAL A 17 -17.94 1.65 6.09
N ALA A 18 -17.54 1.87 4.84
CA ALA A 18 -17.16 0.80 3.93
C ALA A 18 -15.95 0.00 4.46
N LEU A 19 -14.96 0.69 5.02
CA LEU A 19 -13.80 0.06 5.64
C LEU A 19 -14.18 -0.77 6.88
N LEU A 20 -15.04 -0.24 7.75
CA LEU A 20 -15.56 -0.97 8.90
C LEU A 20 -16.35 -2.21 8.47
N ALA A 21 -17.15 -2.10 7.41
CA ALA A 21 -17.86 -3.24 6.83
C ALA A 21 -16.88 -4.30 6.28
N LEU A 22 -15.81 -3.90 5.58
CA LEU A 22 -14.78 -4.81 5.09
C LEU A 22 -14.07 -5.56 6.23
N ILE A 23 -13.80 -4.87 7.35
CA ILE A 23 -13.22 -5.49 8.55
C ILE A 23 -14.22 -6.46 9.16
N TYR A 24 -15.47 -6.05 9.35
CA TYR A 24 -16.51 -6.88 9.95
C TYR A 24 -16.81 -8.14 9.13
N ILE A 25 -16.97 -8.00 7.81
CA ILE A 25 -17.21 -9.13 6.89
C ILE A 25 -15.98 -10.03 6.85
N GLY A 26 -14.79 -9.43 6.73
CA GLY A 26 -13.55 -10.17 6.61
C GLY A 26 -13.19 -11.01 7.82
N SER A 27 -13.43 -10.46 9.01
CA SER A 27 -13.26 -11.15 10.29
C SER A 27 -14.42 -12.07 10.68
N ARG A 28 -15.39 -12.29 9.77
CA ARG A 28 -16.60 -13.11 9.99
C ARG A 28 -17.38 -12.71 11.24
N GLY A 29 -17.60 -11.41 11.38
CA GLY A 29 -18.26 -10.80 12.54
C GLY A 29 -17.33 -10.69 13.75
N LEU A 30 -16.07 -10.32 13.53
CA LEU A 30 -15.00 -10.16 14.54
C LEU A 30 -14.54 -11.45 15.23
N ARG A 31 -15.00 -12.62 14.78
CA ARG A 31 -14.58 -13.92 15.34
C ARG A 31 -13.11 -14.25 15.03
N ASP A 32 -12.66 -13.85 13.85
CA ASP A 32 -11.28 -14.06 13.40
C ASP A 32 -10.39 -12.85 13.65
N PHE A 33 -10.90 -11.83 14.37
CA PHE A 33 -10.15 -10.62 14.65
C PHE A 33 -9.17 -10.85 15.80
N ASP A 34 -7.89 -10.59 15.56
CA ASP A 34 -6.87 -10.65 16.60
C ASP A 34 -6.83 -9.33 17.38
N SER A 35 -7.14 -9.39 18.67
CA SER A 35 -7.16 -8.22 19.56
C SER A 35 -5.80 -7.53 19.69
N SER A 36 -4.68 -8.25 19.47
CA SER A 36 -3.34 -7.65 19.49
C SER A 36 -3.12 -6.65 18.36
N LEU A 37 -3.88 -6.79 17.25
CA LEU A 37 -3.79 -5.92 16.07
C LEU A 37 -4.70 -4.70 16.13
N ILE A 38 -5.40 -4.47 17.24
CA ILE A 38 -6.36 -3.37 17.36
C ILE A 38 -5.72 -1.99 17.11
N GLY A 39 -4.48 -1.78 17.57
CA GLY A 39 -3.74 -0.55 17.32
C GLY A 39 -3.53 -0.27 15.83
N TYR A 40 -3.14 -1.30 15.07
CA TYR A 40 -2.98 -1.20 13.62
C TYR A 40 -4.32 -0.99 12.91
N CYS A 41 -5.39 -1.62 13.40
CA CYS A 41 -6.74 -1.48 12.85
C CYS A 41 -7.23 -0.03 12.98
N VAL A 42 -7.14 0.53 14.19
CA VAL A 42 -7.51 1.92 14.46
C VAL A 42 -6.64 2.87 13.63
N ALA A 43 -5.32 2.68 13.59
CA ALA A 43 -4.42 3.50 12.79
C ALA A 43 -4.79 3.49 11.30
N THR A 44 -5.14 2.32 10.76
CA THR A 44 -5.56 2.17 9.35
C THR A 44 -6.87 2.90 9.08
N ILE A 45 -7.85 2.81 9.97
CA ILE A 45 -9.12 3.53 9.86
C ILE A 45 -8.89 5.04 9.82
N PHE A 46 -8.08 5.57 10.76
CA PHE A 46 -7.73 6.99 10.77
C PHE A 46 -6.96 7.42 9.52
N ALA A 47 -6.00 6.62 9.08
CA ALA A 47 -5.21 6.90 7.88
C ALA A 47 -6.10 6.99 6.63
N VAL A 48 -7.00 6.03 6.43
CA VAL A 48 -7.94 6.02 5.29
C VAL A 48 -8.91 7.20 5.37
N ALA A 49 -9.44 7.51 6.56
CA ALA A 49 -10.35 8.63 6.75
C ALA A 49 -9.67 9.98 6.44
N ALA A 50 -8.48 10.20 6.99
CA ALA A 50 -7.68 11.41 6.78
C ALA A 50 -7.22 11.55 5.33
N MET A 51 -6.79 10.45 4.69
CA MET A 51 -6.41 10.45 3.29
C MET A 51 -7.60 10.78 2.39
N THR A 52 -8.75 10.14 2.61
CA THR A 52 -9.98 10.38 1.86
C THR A 52 -10.44 11.83 1.98
N TRP A 53 -10.39 12.38 3.21
CA TRP A 53 -10.71 13.77 3.47
C TRP A 53 -9.79 14.71 2.68
N ARG A 54 -8.46 14.54 2.84
CA ARG A 54 -7.45 15.38 2.19
C ARG A 54 -7.55 15.29 0.67
N TYR A 55 -7.77 14.09 0.13
CA TYR A 55 -7.91 13.85 -1.30
C TYR A 55 -9.20 14.49 -1.86
N THR A 56 -10.32 14.39 -1.14
CA THR A 56 -11.58 15.00 -1.57
C THR A 56 -11.51 16.53 -1.56
N LEU A 57 -10.88 17.12 -0.55
CA LEU A 57 -10.60 18.57 -0.53
C LEU A 57 -9.67 18.98 -1.67
N TRP A 58 -8.67 18.16 -2.00
CA TRP A 58 -7.79 18.42 -3.12
C TRP A 58 -8.53 18.38 -4.46
N LEU A 59 -9.38 17.39 -4.68
CA LEU A 59 -10.23 17.27 -5.87
C LEU A 59 -11.24 18.42 -6.00
N GLY A 60 -11.67 19.02 -4.88
CA GLY A 60 -12.59 20.15 -4.88
C GLY A 60 -12.06 21.43 -5.55
N ARG A 61 -10.76 21.52 -5.87
CA ARG A 61 -10.20 22.68 -6.59
C ARG A 61 -10.57 22.63 -8.09
N PRO A 62 -10.98 23.74 -8.71
CA PRO A 62 -11.35 23.77 -10.13
C PRO A 62 -10.34 23.16 -11.12
N PRO A 63 -9.01 23.43 -11.01
CA PRO A 63 -8.04 22.85 -11.94
C PRO A 63 -7.92 21.33 -11.80
N THR A 64 -7.86 20.80 -10.58
CA THR A 64 -7.74 19.36 -10.32
C THR A 64 -8.99 18.60 -10.72
N TRP A 65 -10.18 19.18 -10.51
CA TRP A 65 -11.43 18.57 -10.94
C TRP A 65 -11.52 18.39 -12.46
N ARG A 66 -11.00 19.36 -13.24
CA ARG A 66 -10.92 19.24 -14.70
C ARG A 66 -10.04 18.08 -15.13
N TYR A 67 -8.85 17.95 -14.53
CA TYR A 67 -7.95 16.83 -14.80
C TYR A 67 -8.56 15.49 -14.39
N PHE A 68 -9.22 15.41 -13.24
CA PHE A 68 -9.88 14.19 -12.77
C PHE A 68 -10.98 13.73 -13.73
N ARG A 69 -11.89 14.65 -14.12
CA ARG A 69 -12.95 14.33 -15.10
C ARG A 69 -12.38 13.92 -16.45
N ALA A 70 -11.39 14.65 -16.96
CA ALA A 70 -10.75 14.30 -18.22
C ALA A 70 -10.03 12.94 -18.15
N GLY A 71 -9.37 12.64 -17.03
CA GLY A 71 -8.75 11.33 -16.80
C GLY A 71 -9.77 10.20 -16.85
N TRP A 72 -10.90 10.35 -16.15
CA TRP A 72 -11.95 9.34 -16.13
C TRP A 72 -12.66 9.19 -17.47
N ALA A 73 -12.94 10.29 -18.17
CA ALA A 73 -13.54 10.28 -19.51
C ALA A 73 -12.65 9.55 -20.54
N ASN A 74 -11.33 9.74 -20.45
CA ASN A 74 -10.39 9.03 -21.31
C ASN A 74 -10.22 7.56 -20.92
N PHE A 75 -10.21 7.26 -19.61
CA PHE A 75 -10.08 5.89 -19.11
C PHE A 75 -11.29 5.01 -19.47
N LEU A 76 -12.51 5.55 -19.39
CA LEU A 76 -13.76 4.84 -19.70
C LEU A 76 -14.17 4.90 -21.18
N SER A 77 -13.42 5.60 -22.04
CA SER A 77 -13.74 5.66 -23.47
C SER A 77 -13.43 4.34 -24.18
N VAL A 78 -14.46 3.61 -24.56
CA VAL A 78 -14.38 2.31 -25.25
C VAL A 78 -13.60 2.39 -26.58
N ALA A 79 -13.73 3.50 -27.32
CA ALA A 79 -13.03 3.74 -28.58
C ALA A 79 -11.49 3.77 -28.42
N ASN A 80 -11.04 4.23 -27.25
CA ASN A 80 -9.62 4.31 -26.89
C ASN A 80 -9.17 3.01 -26.17
N PHE A 81 -10.08 2.33 -25.47
CA PHE A 81 -9.79 1.20 -24.59
C PHE A 81 -9.03 0.06 -25.29
N ARG A 82 -9.32 -0.28 -26.55
CA ARG A 82 -8.59 -1.35 -27.27
C ARG A 82 -7.11 -1.05 -27.52
N ARG A 83 -6.75 0.21 -27.82
CA ARG A 83 -5.36 0.64 -28.04
C ARG A 83 -4.62 0.80 -26.71
N TYR A 84 -5.30 1.25 -25.66
CA TYR A 84 -4.71 1.41 -24.32
C TYR A 84 -4.68 0.11 -23.51
N ALA A 85 -5.59 -0.86 -23.73
CA ALA A 85 -5.65 -2.11 -22.95
C ALA A 85 -4.37 -2.96 -23.02
N LEU A 86 -3.62 -2.89 -24.13
CA LEU A 86 -2.30 -3.53 -24.22
C LEU A 86 -1.17 -2.66 -23.65
N MET A 87 -1.33 -1.34 -23.64
CA MET A 87 -0.33 -0.40 -23.11
C MET A 87 -0.42 -0.24 -21.59
N ILE A 88 -1.61 -0.42 -21.01
CA ILE A 88 -1.86 -0.28 -19.57
C ILE A 88 -1.05 -1.31 -18.76
N PRO A 89 -1.08 -2.63 -19.06
CA PRO A 89 -0.28 -3.61 -18.34
C PRO A 89 1.22 -3.33 -18.43
N LYS A 90 1.70 -2.92 -19.62
CA LYS A 90 3.10 -2.54 -19.82
C LYS A 90 3.47 -1.34 -18.96
N ALA A 91 2.67 -0.27 -18.98
CA ALA A 91 2.90 0.93 -18.17
C ALA A 91 2.83 0.65 -16.67
N TRP A 92 1.93 -0.23 -16.23
CA TRP A 92 1.88 -0.68 -14.83
C TRP A 92 3.20 -1.35 -14.43
N TRP A 93 3.71 -2.26 -15.25
CA TRP A 93 4.96 -2.95 -14.93
C TRP A 93 6.19 -2.05 -15.06
N THR A 94 6.27 -1.20 -16.09
CA THR A 94 7.45 -0.36 -16.33
C THR A 94 7.49 0.91 -15.49
N ASP A 95 6.34 1.52 -15.22
CA ASP A 95 6.28 2.88 -14.65
C ASP A 95 5.83 2.86 -13.19
N ILE A 96 4.90 1.98 -12.81
CA ILE A 96 4.42 1.86 -11.42
C ILE A 96 5.33 0.92 -10.63
N PHE A 97 5.45 -0.35 -11.05
CA PHE A 97 6.20 -1.35 -10.30
C PHE A 97 7.71 -1.28 -10.54
N GLY A 98 8.13 -1.12 -11.80
CA GLY A 98 9.53 -1.09 -12.19
C GLY A 98 10.15 0.31 -12.17
N GLN A 99 9.35 1.37 -12.12
CA GLN A 99 9.78 2.79 -12.12
C GLN A 99 11.00 3.07 -13.03
N THR A 100 10.97 2.51 -14.24
CA THR A 100 12.11 2.49 -15.19
C THR A 100 12.55 3.88 -15.63
N PHE A 101 11.68 4.88 -15.51
CA PHE A 101 12.03 6.28 -15.72
C PHE A 101 13.11 6.77 -14.74
N ILE A 102 13.14 6.26 -13.50
CA ILE A 102 14.19 6.59 -12.51
C ILE A 102 15.50 5.91 -12.89
N LEU A 103 15.42 4.67 -13.38
CA LEU A 103 16.59 3.89 -13.81
C LEU A 103 17.37 4.63 -14.91
N ARG A 104 16.66 5.24 -15.87
CA ARG A 104 17.26 6.05 -16.94
C ARG A 104 18.01 7.29 -16.43
N ARG A 105 17.71 7.78 -15.22
CA ARG A 105 18.33 8.98 -14.64
C ARG A 105 19.45 8.66 -13.65
N SER A 106 19.29 7.63 -12.82
CA SER A 106 20.32 7.17 -11.88
C SER A 106 19.95 5.80 -11.32
N THR A 107 20.85 4.83 -11.49
CA THR A 107 20.72 3.47 -10.92
C THR A 107 20.61 3.50 -9.40
N THR A 108 21.41 4.33 -8.72
CA THR A 108 21.34 4.47 -7.25
C THR A 108 20.00 5.03 -6.77
N ARG A 109 19.44 6.04 -7.47
CA ARG A 109 18.09 6.55 -7.12
C ARG A 109 17.02 5.48 -7.34
N TRP A 110 17.19 4.68 -8.38
CA TRP A 110 16.27 3.62 -8.72
C TRP A 110 16.27 2.50 -7.68
N VAL A 111 17.45 1.97 -7.29
CA VAL A 111 17.56 0.96 -6.22
C VAL A 111 16.94 1.47 -4.93
N MET A 112 17.26 2.70 -4.53
CA MET A 112 16.66 3.35 -3.35
C MET A 112 15.13 3.37 -3.41
N HIS A 113 14.54 3.79 -4.54
CA HIS A 113 13.08 3.82 -4.69
C HIS A 113 12.48 2.41 -4.73
N MET A 114 13.10 1.45 -5.42
CA MET A 114 12.64 0.06 -5.46
C MET A 114 12.58 -0.54 -4.06
N CYS A 115 13.64 -0.37 -3.26
CA CYS A 115 13.70 -0.85 -1.88
C CYS A 115 12.60 -0.22 -1.01
N ILE A 116 12.42 1.10 -1.06
CA ILE A 116 11.39 1.79 -0.26
C ILE A 116 9.98 1.38 -0.73
N PHE A 117 9.74 1.41 -2.04
CA PHE A 117 8.44 1.12 -2.63
C PHE A 117 8.00 -0.32 -2.33
N TRP A 118 8.83 -1.31 -2.64
CA TRP A 118 8.49 -2.71 -2.40
C TRP A 118 8.49 -3.05 -0.91
N GLY A 119 9.40 -2.48 -0.12
CA GLY A 119 9.41 -2.65 1.34
C GLY A 119 8.11 -2.21 1.98
N VAL A 120 7.60 -1.02 1.63
CA VAL A 120 6.31 -0.52 2.13
C VAL A 120 5.13 -1.29 1.53
N LEU A 121 5.10 -1.49 0.21
CA LEU A 121 3.98 -2.12 -0.48
C LEU A 121 3.73 -3.54 0.05
N LEU A 122 4.78 -4.36 0.13
CA LEU A 122 4.67 -5.73 0.63
C LEU A 122 4.26 -5.76 2.11
N SER A 123 4.80 -4.85 2.93
CA SER A 123 4.40 -4.74 4.34
C SER A 123 2.91 -4.43 4.48
N VAL A 124 2.39 -3.48 3.69
CA VAL A 124 0.94 -3.15 3.68
C VAL A 124 0.11 -4.34 3.18
N MET A 125 0.56 -5.04 2.13
CA MET A 125 -0.13 -6.21 1.60
C MET A 125 -0.24 -7.36 2.60
N VAL A 126 0.67 -7.47 3.56
CA VAL A 126 0.62 -8.49 4.63
C VAL A 126 -0.16 -7.96 5.84
N THR A 127 0.18 -6.75 6.32
CA THR A 127 -0.39 -6.20 7.55
C THR A 127 -1.89 -5.88 7.44
N VAL A 128 -2.37 -5.38 6.30
CA VAL A 128 -3.79 -5.02 6.14
C VAL A 128 -4.70 -6.24 6.25
N PRO A 129 -4.49 -7.34 5.48
CA PRO A 129 -5.30 -8.54 5.62
C PRO A 129 -5.25 -9.16 7.02
N LEU A 130 -4.08 -9.16 7.68
CA LEU A 130 -3.96 -9.65 9.06
C LEU A 130 -4.78 -8.78 10.02
N THR A 131 -4.61 -7.47 9.94
CA THR A 131 -5.28 -6.50 10.80
C THR A 131 -6.80 -6.53 10.63
N PHE A 132 -7.29 -6.80 9.41
CA PHE A 132 -8.73 -6.87 9.14
C PHE A 132 -9.34 -8.24 9.48
N GLY A 133 -8.54 -9.20 9.94
CA GLY A 133 -8.97 -10.58 10.20
C GLY A 133 -9.26 -11.37 8.93
N TRP A 134 -8.77 -10.92 7.76
CA TRP A 134 -8.92 -11.64 6.51
C TRP A 134 -8.03 -12.88 6.48
N ILE A 135 -6.83 -12.76 7.06
CA ILE A 135 -5.88 -13.87 7.22
C ILE A 135 -5.75 -14.20 8.70
N ARG A 136 -5.83 -15.48 9.04
CA ARG A 136 -5.49 -15.99 10.38
C ARG A 136 -4.67 -17.27 10.29
N PHE A 137 -3.84 -17.50 11.30
CA PHE A 137 -3.07 -18.73 11.45
C PHE A 137 -3.55 -19.45 12.70
N THR A 138 -3.79 -20.75 12.59
CA THR A 138 -4.13 -21.59 13.74
C THR A 138 -3.23 -22.80 13.81
N LEU A 139 -2.75 -23.09 15.02
CA LEU A 139 -2.01 -24.31 15.31
C LEU A 139 -2.98 -25.51 15.28
N LYS A 140 -2.64 -26.53 14.51
CA LYS A 140 -3.35 -27.80 14.40
C LYS A 140 -2.45 -28.91 14.93
N GLY A 141 -2.74 -29.40 16.13
CA GLY A 141 -1.88 -30.36 16.83
C GLY A 141 -0.68 -29.67 17.47
N ILE A 142 0.51 -30.28 17.36
CA ILE A 142 1.74 -29.78 17.98
C ILE A 142 2.62 -29.05 16.95
N ASP A 143 2.63 -29.50 15.68
CA ASP A 143 3.69 -29.11 14.73
C ASP A 143 3.21 -28.43 13.44
N HIS A 144 1.91 -28.26 13.23
CA HIS A 144 1.36 -27.75 11.96
C HIS A 144 0.55 -26.48 12.14
N TYR A 145 0.76 -25.47 11.30
CA TYR A 145 -0.12 -24.31 11.17
C TYR A 145 -1.00 -24.42 9.95
N THR A 146 -2.25 -23.98 10.09
CA THR A 146 -3.16 -23.78 8.96
C THR A 146 -3.41 -22.29 8.79
N ALA A 147 -3.15 -21.78 7.59
CA ALA A 147 -3.51 -20.42 7.21
C ALA A 147 -4.91 -20.42 6.61
N TRP A 148 -5.72 -19.49 7.08
CA TRP A 148 -7.09 -19.29 6.65
C TRP A 148 -7.22 -17.94 5.97
N PHE A 149 -8.05 -17.88 4.95
CA PHE A 149 -8.41 -16.64 4.26
C PHE A 149 -9.93 -16.53 4.19
N PHE A 150 -10.49 -15.50 4.82
CA PHE A 150 -11.94 -15.31 4.97
C PHE A 150 -12.66 -16.56 5.54
N GLY A 151 -11.97 -17.31 6.41
CA GLY A 151 -12.51 -18.55 6.99
C GLY A 151 -12.39 -19.80 6.15
N PHE A 152 -11.82 -19.74 4.94
CA PHE A 152 -11.47 -20.91 4.13
C PHE A 152 -10.01 -21.32 4.40
N PRO A 153 -9.72 -22.61 4.66
CA PRO A 153 -8.34 -23.06 4.82
C PRO A 153 -7.64 -23.04 3.46
N ILE A 154 -6.56 -22.26 3.33
CA ILE A 154 -5.79 -22.19 2.08
C ILE A 154 -4.66 -23.20 2.08
N PHE A 155 -3.83 -23.21 3.14
CA PHE A 155 -2.69 -24.12 3.20
C PHE A 155 -2.36 -24.51 4.64
N THR A 156 -1.86 -25.74 4.80
CA THR A 156 -1.34 -26.27 6.06
C THR A 156 0.14 -26.57 5.87
N PHE A 157 0.97 -26.20 6.85
CA PHE A 157 2.42 -26.35 6.76
C PHE A 157 3.04 -26.72 8.10
N PRO A 158 4.16 -27.47 8.08
CA PRO A 158 4.93 -27.74 9.29
C PRO A 158 5.64 -26.48 9.79
N ILE A 159 5.71 -26.29 11.11
CA ILE A 159 6.43 -25.17 11.74
C ILE A 159 7.91 -25.19 11.35
N ALA A 160 8.53 -26.37 11.37
CA ALA A 160 9.94 -26.56 11.06
C ALA A 160 10.28 -26.47 9.56
N ALA A 161 9.27 -26.32 8.69
CA ALA A 161 9.51 -26.19 7.26
C ALA A 161 10.07 -24.81 6.91
N ARG A 162 10.91 -24.75 5.87
CA ARG A 162 11.44 -23.48 5.32
C ARG A 162 10.33 -22.50 4.93
N SER A 163 9.18 -23.01 4.49
CA SER A 163 7.99 -22.20 4.19
C SER A 163 7.41 -21.54 5.44
N GLY A 164 7.43 -22.22 6.59
CA GLY A 164 6.98 -21.65 7.85
C GLY A 164 7.87 -20.49 8.29
N PHE A 165 9.19 -20.72 8.29
CA PHE A 165 10.17 -19.65 8.53
C PHE A 165 9.94 -18.43 7.63
N ALA A 166 9.79 -18.64 6.32
CA ALA A 166 9.58 -17.53 5.38
C ALA A 166 8.29 -16.74 5.64
N ILE A 167 7.21 -17.40 6.03
CA ILE A 167 5.91 -16.77 6.26
C ILE A 167 5.89 -15.99 7.57
N TYR A 168 6.51 -16.53 8.63
CA TYR A 168 6.62 -15.82 9.91
C TYR A 168 7.59 -14.63 9.84
N HIS A 169 8.61 -14.69 8.97
CA HIS A 169 9.59 -13.61 8.78
C HIS A 169 9.32 -12.72 7.55
N VAL A 170 8.15 -12.82 6.92
CA VAL A 170 7.84 -12.02 5.71
C VAL A 170 7.95 -10.53 6.00
N LEU A 171 7.47 -10.07 7.16
CA LEU A 171 7.56 -8.67 7.58
C LEU A 171 9.00 -8.25 7.91
N ASP A 172 9.83 -9.17 8.40
CA ASP A 172 11.24 -8.89 8.67
C ASP A 172 12.01 -8.67 7.36
N PHE A 173 11.73 -9.48 6.33
CA PHE A 173 12.34 -9.30 5.01
C PHE A 173 11.91 -7.98 4.35
N THR A 174 10.64 -7.61 4.44
CA THR A 174 10.16 -6.34 3.87
C THR A 174 10.70 -5.14 4.65
N ALA A 175 10.85 -5.26 5.97
CA ALA A 175 11.51 -4.26 6.80
C ALA A 175 12.99 -4.10 6.45
N ALA A 176 13.74 -5.20 6.28
CA ALA A 176 15.13 -5.16 5.87
C ALA A 176 15.30 -4.48 4.51
N LEU A 177 14.44 -4.81 3.55
CA LEU A 177 14.42 -4.17 2.23
C LEU A 177 14.17 -2.65 2.34
N LEU A 178 13.19 -2.25 3.16
CA LEU A 178 12.89 -0.84 3.42
C LEU A 178 14.08 -0.11 4.06
N LEU A 179 14.72 -0.72 5.07
CA LEU A 179 15.86 -0.15 5.77
C LEU A 179 17.06 0.10 4.84
N ILE A 180 17.34 -0.82 3.91
CA ILE A 180 18.36 -0.63 2.87
C ILE A 180 18.03 0.61 2.03
N GLY A 181 16.77 0.74 1.60
CA GLY A 181 16.33 1.90 0.82
C GLY A 181 16.46 3.22 1.59
N LEU A 182 16.08 3.23 2.87
CA LEU A 182 16.22 4.39 3.74
C LEU A 182 17.68 4.75 4.00
N ALA A 183 18.56 3.76 4.20
CA ALA A 183 20.00 4.00 4.38
C ALA A 183 20.60 4.70 3.15
N ILE A 184 20.27 4.24 1.94
CA ILE A 184 20.70 4.88 0.70
C ILE A 184 20.12 6.31 0.60
N ALA A 185 18.86 6.52 0.97
CA ALA A 185 18.23 7.84 0.95
C ALA A 185 18.92 8.83 1.89
N PHE A 186 19.22 8.41 3.12
CA PHE A 186 19.94 9.24 4.09
C PHE A 186 21.37 9.51 3.67
N TRP A 187 22.11 8.49 3.23
CA TRP A 187 23.47 8.64 2.71
C TRP A 187 23.53 9.71 1.62
N ARG A 188 22.66 9.58 0.61
CA ARG A 188 22.57 10.53 -0.49
C ARG A 188 22.18 11.93 -0.05
N ARG A 189 21.27 12.06 0.91
CA ARG A 189 20.86 13.37 1.43
C ARG A 189 22.03 14.10 2.08
N ILE A 190 22.95 13.37 2.71
CA ILE A 190 24.14 13.95 3.36
C ILE A 190 25.22 14.26 2.31
N THR A 191 25.49 13.36 1.37
CA THR A 191 26.56 13.54 0.37
C THR A 191 26.20 14.55 -0.73
N ASP A 192 24.94 14.56 -1.21
CA ASP A 192 24.51 15.42 -2.32
C ASP A 192 24.39 16.91 -1.87
N MET A 193 24.40 17.21 -0.56
CA MET A 193 24.44 18.59 -0.03
C MET A 193 25.88 19.14 0.16
N GLY A 194 26.91 18.32 -0.07
CA GLY A 194 28.32 18.65 0.18
C GLY A 194 29.03 19.68 -0.75
N PRO A 195 28.59 19.99 -1.99
CA PRO A 195 29.34 20.92 -2.86
C PRO A 195 28.70 22.31 -3.09
N VAL A 196 27.69 22.73 -2.32
CA VAL A 196 27.09 24.08 -2.51
C VAL A 196 27.86 25.20 -1.77
N SER A 197 28.98 24.87 -1.11
CA SER A 197 29.68 25.78 -0.18
C SER A 197 30.88 26.55 -0.76
N TYR A 198 31.24 26.43 -2.04
CA TYR A 198 32.51 27.00 -2.56
C TYR A 198 32.40 27.82 -3.86
N THR A 199 31.22 28.32 -4.25
CA THR A 199 31.08 29.09 -5.53
C THR A 199 30.75 30.58 -5.34
N HIS A 200 31.02 31.13 -4.16
CA HIS A 200 30.92 32.56 -3.87
C HIS A 200 32.09 33.06 -3.02
N LEU A 201 33.32 32.94 -3.53
CA LEU A 201 34.47 33.79 -3.16
C LEU A 201 35.31 34.03 -4.41
#